data_AF-A0A2W4I2H5-F1
#
_entry.id   AF-A0A2W4I2H5-F1
#
_cell.length_a   1.000
_cell.length_b   1.000
_cell.length_c   1.000
_cell.angle_alpha   90.00
_cell.angle_beta   90.00
_cell.angle_gamma   90.00
#
_symmetry.space_group_name_H-M   'P 1'
#
loop_
_entity.id
_entity.type
_entity.pdbx_description
1 polymer ?
#
loop_
_entity_poly.entity_id
_entity_poly.type
_entity_poly.pdbx_seq_one_letter_code
_entity_poly.pdbx_strand_id
1 'polypeptide(L)'
;MLTSQGQIEELLSIAPDWRQIFDSLSKDAGFADVKTVAGSHTTKPKTVGLFELFERLGAKALYKKAQLLKEDREQFLVLVRNFYLQPLAAKMVGNNQNLKRFFVQRRVAADEQKRHALSIATELAEKLEGAVRKHLLSQAEDGFKVLLPAYVQRSVHNQVIDYIREEWDWEKSTLQDLNLDPEQEDPRQNTADDSQYMPENQALSGEQVGQLNQLRDMLEKMLADKKSQKEPLEVVDCMFGLGLTKFSTAGKELTMRECCDVLQLPGETQARKIARCQVLLDKGLSMVRDGIRQNLPGIADCWQRETNVNRASRRELNQQLGMTESEVERLILQRQYRRLLELVEKSILKEQRLQEIEAKGAVAAFVPVDINSATNRDLMDILGLNKETAQKVCEKRPFAHLSNLVELKLLTDNDLKKALSRGCVLKVVIDGGKRKDVNSAPLDELVKAGLESGLAKRIERGRPFGTWAELEDYLQIDLSKEPVLRQNFCLGIFSD
;
A
#
# COMPACT_ATOMS: atom_id res chain seq x y z
N MET A 1 -32.31 -18.17 15.27
CA MET A 1 -33.46 -17.59 14.54
C MET A 1 -34.57 -17.03 15.45
N LEU A 2 -34.51 -17.20 16.79
CA LEU A 2 -35.47 -16.60 17.73
C LEU A 2 -35.05 -15.22 18.27
N THR A 3 -33.82 -14.76 18.00
CA THR A 3 -33.26 -13.54 18.59
C THR A 3 -33.54 -12.26 17.79
N SER A 4 -33.72 -12.33 16.47
CA SER A 4 -33.81 -11.10 15.65
C SER A 4 -35.17 -10.39 15.71
N GLN A 5 -36.29 -11.11 15.87
CA GLN A 5 -37.62 -10.48 15.89
C GLN A 5 -37.85 -9.65 17.16
N GLY A 6 -37.50 -10.17 18.35
CA GLY A 6 -37.63 -9.42 19.60
C GLY A 6 -36.75 -8.17 19.65
N GLN A 7 -35.56 -8.21 19.04
CA GLN A 7 -34.65 -7.07 18.99
C GLN A 7 -35.11 -5.98 18.01
N ILE A 8 -35.83 -6.34 16.95
CA ILE A 8 -36.48 -5.38 16.05
C ILE A 8 -37.64 -4.70 16.76
N GLU A 9 -38.46 -5.46 17.50
CA GLU A 9 -39.55 -4.90 18.30
C GLU A 9 -39.02 -3.96 19.40
N GLU A 10 -37.91 -4.32 20.04
CA GLU A 10 -37.19 -3.47 20.99
C GLU A 10 -36.67 -2.18 20.34
N LEU A 11 -36.09 -2.26 19.13
CA LEU A 11 -35.68 -1.05 18.42
C LEU A 11 -36.89 -0.16 18.05
N LEU A 12 -37.98 -0.78 17.60
CA LEU A 12 -39.18 -0.06 17.16
C LEU A 12 -39.99 0.52 18.33
N SER A 13 -39.84 0.02 19.56
CA SER A 13 -40.40 0.67 20.74
C SER A 13 -39.65 1.98 21.06
N ILE A 14 -38.33 2.01 20.85
CA ILE A 14 -37.47 3.19 21.04
C ILE A 14 -37.59 4.17 19.86
N ALA A 15 -37.75 3.67 18.64
CA ALA A 15 -37.80 4.43 17.39
C ALA A 15 -39.00 4.07 16.50
N PRO A 16 -40.24 4.41 16.92
CA PRO A 16 -41.46 3.99 16.21
C PRO A 16 -41.59 4.60 14.81
N ASP A 17 -40.97 5.75 14.57
CA ASP A 17 -40.88 6.44 13.27
C ASP A 17 -40.13 5.62 12.22
N TRP A 18 -39.29 4.67 12.61
CA TRP A 18 -38.55 3.81 11.67
C TRP A 18 -39.36 2.60 11.19
N ARG A 19 -40.57 2.38 11.73
CA ARG A 19 -41.45 1.27 11.33
C ARG A 19 -41.79 1.29 9.85
N GLN A 20 -42.03 2.47 9.28
CA GLN A 20 -42.32 2.61 7.85
C GLN A 20 -41.15 2.16 6.96
N ILE A 21 -39.91 2.45 7.41
CA ILE A 21 -38.68 2.07 6.69
C ILE A 21 -38.47 0.57 6.81
N PHE A 22 -38.70 0.00 8.00
CA PHE A 22 -38.64 -1.44 8.23
C PHE A 22 -39.69 -2.22 7.40
N ASP A 23 -40.93 -1.72 7.34
CA ASP A 23 -42.01 -2.32 6.56
C ASP A 23 -41.71 -2.24 5.05
N SER A 24 -41.08 -1.15 4.58
CA SER A 24 -40.60 -1.03 3.19
C SER A 24 -39.52 -2.08 2.89
N LEU A 25 -38.51 -2.22 3.75
CA LEU A 25 -37.45 -3.21 3.57
C LEU A 25 -37.98 -4.65 3.60
N SER A 26 -38.95 -4.91 4.47
CA SER A 26 -39.59 -6.24 4.58
C SER A 26 -40.41 -6.59 3.35
N LYS A 27 -41.01 -5.59 2.68
CA LYS A 27 -41.68 -5.76 1.39
C LYS A 27 -40.69 -5.99 0.25
N ASP A 28 -39.59 -5.23 0.21
CA ASP A 28 -38.53 -5.36 -0.80
C ASP A 28 -37.76 -6.69 -0.67
N ALA A 29 -37.66 -7.25 0.53
CA ALA A 29 -37.05 -8.56 0.79
C ALA A 29 -37.96 -9.75 0.44
N GLY A 30 -39.23 -9.49 0.09
CA GLY A 30 -40.17 -10.49 -0.39
C GLY A 30 -39.77 -10.98 -1.78
N PHE A 31 -39.16 -12.18 -1.82
CA PHE A 31 -38.71 -12.95 -3.00
C PHE A 31 -37.33 -12.57 -3.56
N ALA A 32 -36.27 -13.08 -2.93
CA ALA A 32 -34.98 -13.28 -3.58
C ALA A 32 -34.74 -14.78 -3.83
N ASP A 33 -34.52 -15.16 -5.09
CA ASP A 33 -34.17 -16.52 -5.49
C ASP A 33 -32.81 -16.93 -4.90
N VAL A 34 -32.81 -17.94 -4.03
CA VAL A 34 -31.59 -18.56 -3.52
C VAL A 34 -31.17 -19.64 -4.52
N LYS A 35 -30.05 -19.45 -5.23
CA LYS A 35 -29.36 -20.55 -5.93
C LYS A 35 -28.85 -21.56 -4.89
N THR A 36 -29.51 -22.69 -4.74
CA THR A 36 -28.96 -23.86 -4.05
C THR A 36 -28.35 -24.83 -5.04
N VAL A 37 -27.11 -25.22 -4.74
CA VAL A 37 -26.49 -26.43 -5.26
C VAL A 37 -27.34 -27.62 -4.77
N ALA A 38 -27.82 -28.43 -5.71
CA ALA A 38 -28.57 -29.68 -5.53
C ALA A 38 -30.02 -29.60 -5.00
N GLY A 39 -30.98 -29.33 -5.90
CA GLY A 39 -32.15 -30.19 -6.08
C GLY A 39 -33.33 -30.14 -5.07
N SER A 40 -33.44 -29.13 -4.20
CA SER A 40 -34.62 -28.93 -3.34
C SER A 40 -34.96 -27.44 -3.21
N HIS A 41 -36.09 -27.03 -3.80
CA HIS A 41 -36.61 -25.67 -3.68
C HIS A 41 -37.42 -25.54 -2.39
N THR A 42 -36.77 -25.07 -1.32
CA THR A 42 -37.47 -24.54 -0.15
C THR A 42 -37.26 -23.02 -0.12
N THR A 43 -38.30 -22.28 -0.51
CA THR A 43 -38.33 -20.81 -0.44
C THR A 43 -38.54 -20.39 1.01
N LYS A 44 -37.46 -20.05 1.72
CA LYS A 44 -37.56 -19.38 3.02
C LYS A 44 -37.60 -17.86 2.80
N PRO A 45 -38.55 -17.12 3.40
CA PRO A 45 -38.56 -15.66 3.32
C PRO A 45 -37.27 -15.10 3.93
N LYS A 46 -36.59 -14.20 3.20
CA LYS A 46 -35.42 -13.49 3.71
C LYS A 46 -35.91 -12.54 4.81
N THR A 47 -35.53 -12.82 6.05
CA THR A 47 -35.86 -11.96 7.19
C THR A 47 -34.91 -10.76 7.20
N VAL A 48 -35.47 -9.55 7.18
CA VAL A 48 -34.68 -8.31 7.26
C VAL A 48 -34.05 -8.22 8.64
N GLY A 49 -32.73 -8.10 8.69
CA GLY A 49 -31.98 -7.96 9.94
C GLY A 49 -31.87 -6.50 10.39
N LEU A 50 -31.61 -6.28 11.69
CA LEU A 50 -31.32 -4.94 12.24
C LEU A 50 -30.15 -4.24 11.54
N PHE A 51 -29.14 -5.00 11.11
CA PHE A 51 -28.01 -4.47 10.36
C PHE A 51 -28.45 -3.81 9.04
N GLU A 52 -29.31 -4.49 8.26
CA GLU A 52 -29.82 -3.99 6.97
C GLU A 52 -30.69 -2.73 7.17
N LEU A 53 -31.47 -2.69 8.26
CA LEU A 53 -32.24 -1.51 8.64
C LEU A 53 -31.32 -0.32 8.99
N PHE A 54 -30.28 -0.53 9.81
CA PHE A 54 -29.34 0.52 10.18
C PHE A 54 -28.50 1.02 9.00
N GLU A 55 -28.12 0.13 8.08
CA GLU A 55 -27.45 0.50 6.83
C GLU A 55 -28.33 1.39 5.95
N ARG A 56 -29.63 1.08 5.85
CA ARG A 56 -30.59 1.89 5.09
C ARG A 56 -30.85 3.25 5.70
N LEU A 57 -30.89 3.34 7.03
CA LEU A 57 -31.07 4.60 7.77
C LEU A 57 -29.84 5.51 7.65
N GLY A 58 -28.65 4.93 7.73
CA GLY A 58 -27.38 5.61 7.64
C GLY A 58 -26.94 6.34 8.92
N ALA A 59 -25.63 6.58 9.03
CA ALA A 59 -24.96 7.11 10.22
C ALA A 59 -25.59 8.41 10.79
N LYS A 60 -26.01 9.34 9.91
CA LYS A 60 -26.58 10.63 10.32
C LYS A 60 -27.95 10.47 11.00
N ALA A 61 -28.79 9.53 10.53
CA ALA A 61 -30.09 9.27 11.13
C ALA A 61 -29.92 8.60 12.50
N LEU A 62 -29.02 7.62 12.61
CA LEU A 62 -28.70 6.95 13.87
C LEU A 62 -28.22 7.94 14.94
N TYR A 63 -27.28 8.81 14.57
CA TYR A 63 -26.72 9.79 15.50
C TYR A 63 -27.76 10.84 15.93
N LYS A 64 -28.55 11.38 14.99
CA LYS A 64 -29.63 12.31 15.32
C LYS A 64 -30.67 11.67 16.25
N LYS A 65 -31.02 10.40 16.02
CA LYS A 65 -31.93 9.69 16.91
C LYS A 65 -31.34 9.53 18.30
N ALA A 66 -30.06 9.15 18.42
CA ALA A 66 -29.38 9.08 19.70
C ALA A 66 -29.32 10.43 20.45
N GLN A 67 -29.20 11.55 19.72
CA GLN A 67 -29.27 12.89 20.32
C GLN A 67 -30.66 13.22 20.88
N LEU A 68 -31.72 12.82 20.17
CA LEU A 68 -33.10 13.06 20.57
C LEU A 68 -33.53 12.19 21.75
N LEU A 69 -33.00 10.98 21.85
CA LEU A 69 -33.26 10.07 22.96
C LEU A 69 -32.55 10.58 24.23
N LYS A 70 -33.30 10.70 25.33
CA LYS A 70 -32.77 11.06 26.66
C LYS A 70 -32.65 9.83 27.56
N GLU A 71 -33.78 9.19 27.86
CA GLU A 71 -33.85 8.05 28.80
C GLU A 71 -33.42 6.74 28.11
N ASP A 72 -33.92 6.46 26.90
CA ASP A 72 -33.61 5.21 26.17
C ASP A 72 -32.30 5.25 25.36
N ARG A 73 -31.50 6.31 25.51
CA ARG A 73 -30.26 6.52 24.73
C ARG A 73 -29.28 5.37 24.90
N GLU A 74 -29.13 4.91 26.13
CA GLU A 74 -28.18 3.86 26.50
C GLU A 74 -28.54 2.54 25.85
N GLN A 75 -29.81 2.15 25.95
CA GLN A 75 -30.34 0.95 25.32
C GLN A 75 -30.20 1.03 23.78
N PHE A 76 -30.49 2.20 23.20
CA PHE A 76 -30.29 2.44 21.78
C PHE A 76 -28.84 2.28 21.33
N LEU A 77 -27.88 2.83 22.08
CA LEU A 77 -26.45 2.70 21.76
C LEU A 77 -25.95 1.26 21.84
N VAL A 78 -26.46 0.47 22.79
CA VAL A 78 -26.16 -0.98 22.86
C VAL A 78 -26.68 -1.71 21.62
N LEU A 79 -27.87 -1.36 21.13
CA LEU A 79 -28.40 -1.92 19.88
C LEU A 79 -27.52 -1.53 18.68
N VAL A 80 -27.10 -0.26 18.59
CA VAL A 80 -26.19 0.21 17.52
C VAL A 80 -24.85 -0.50 17.61
N ARG A 81 -24.28 -0.68 18.80
CA ARG A 81 -23.02 -1.41 18.98
C ARG A 81 -23.14 -2.84 18.48
N ASN A 82 -24.11 -3.59 18.99
CA ASN A 82 -24.23 -5.04 18.76
C ASN A 82 -24.70 -5.39 17.35
N PHE A 83 -25.57 -4.57 16.74
CA PHE A 83 -26.21 -4.90 15.46
C PHE A 83 -25.77 -4.04 14.28
N TYR A 84 -24.98 -3.00 14.50
CA TYR A 84 -24.39 -2.20 13.43
C TYR A 84 -22.85 -2.21 13.49
N LEU A 85 -22.25 -1.70 14.56
CA LEU A 85 -20.81 -1.50 14.64
C LEU A 85 -20.03 -2.82 14.70
N GLN A 86 -20.44 -3.76 15.55
CA GLN A 86 -19.75 -5.05 15.69
C GLN A 86 -19.82 -5.89 14.40
N PRO A 87 -20.98 -6.08 13.73
CA PRO A 87 -21.03 -6.82 12.46
C PRO A 87 -20.24 -6.12 11.35
N LEU A 88 -20.28 -4.78 11.28
CA LEU A 88 -19.51 -4.00 10.32
C LEU A 88 -18.00 -4.17 10.54
N ALA A 89 -17.55 -4.01 11.78
CA ALA A 89 -16.17 -4.22 12.18
C ALA A 89 -15.72 -5.67 11.92
N ALA A 90 -16.51 -6.68 12.29
CA ALA A 90 -16.18 -8.09 12.08
C ALA A 90 -15.99 -8.42 10.59
N LYS A 91 -16.86 -7.89 9.72
CA LYS A 91 -16.72 -8.03 8.26
C LYS A 91 -15.44 -7.37 7.74
N MET A 92 -15.06 -6.22 8.28
CA MET A 92 -13.85 -5.50 7.88
C MET A 92 -12.57 -6.16 8.42
N VAL A 93 -12.54 -6.57 9.68
CA VAL A 93 -11.42 -7.28 10.33
C VAL A 93 -11.17 -8.61 9.60
N GLY A 94 -12.22 -9.39 9.33
CA GLY A 94 -12.12 -10.66 8.61
C GLY A 94 -11.62 -10.53 7.17
N ASN A 95 -11.65 -9.33 6.59
CA ASN A 95 -11.13 -9.04 5.25
C ASN A 95 -9.78 -8.32 5.24
N ASN A 96 -9.25 -7.96 6.41
CA ASN A 96 -7.99 -7.25 6.54
C ASN A 96 -6.81 -8.14 6.10
N GLN A 97 -6.03 -7.67 5.13
CA GLN A 97 -4.92 -8.45 4.54
C GLN A 97 -3.75 -8.61 5.51
N ASN A 98 -3.45 -7.60 6.33
CA ASN A 98 -2.35 -7.64 7.29
C ASN A 98 -2.60 -8.70 8.35
N LEU A 99 -3.83 -8.74 8.89
CA LEU A 99 -4.23 -9.76 9.85
C LEU A 99 -4.20 -11.17 9.24
N LYS A 100 -4.66 -11.33 7.99
CA LYS A 100 -4.58 -12.62 7.28
C LYS A 100 -3.14 -13.08 7.08
N ARG A 101 -2.25 -12.19 6.62
CA ARG A 101 -0.81 -12.50 6.46
C ARG A 101 -0.20 -12.90 7.80
N PHE A 102 -0.49 -12.15 8.86
CA PHE A 102 -0.02 -12.44 10.22
C PHE A 102 -0.45 -13.83 10.71
N PHE A 103 -1.72 -14.20 10.51
CA PHE A 103 -2.22 -15.53 10.86
C PHE A 103 -1.64 -16.65 10.00
N VAL A 104 -1.43 -16.41 8.71
CA VAL A 104 -0.81 -17.40 7.80
C VAL A 104 0.65 -17.67 8.20
N GLN A 105 1.41 -16.62 8.54
CA GLN A 105 2.79 -16.76 9.03
C GLN A 105 2.86 -17.63 10.29
N ARG A 106 1.86 -17.52 11.18
CA ARG A 106 1.75 -18.28 12.43
C ARG A 106 1.01 -19.62 12.32
N ARG A 107 0.52 -19.96 11.12
CA ARG A 107 -0.27 -21.18 10.86
C ARG A 107 -1.49 -21.32 11.80
N VAL A 108 -2.11 -20.20 12.18
CA VAL A 108 -3.31 -20.19 13.06
C VAL A 108 -4.47 -20.89 12.35
N ALA A 109 -5.20 -21.75 13.06
CA ALA A 109 -6.32 -22.50 12.48
C ALA A 109 -7.47 -21.56 12.06
N ALA A 110 -8.19 -21.89 10.98
CA ALA A 110 -9.23 -21.02 10.42
C ALA A 110 -10.36 -20.67 11.42
N ASP A 111 -10.70 -21.57 12.34
CA ASP A 111 -11.69 -21.31 13.38
C ASP A 111 -11.17 -20.37 14.47
N GLU A 112 -9.88 -20.45 14.79
CA GLU A 112 -9.23 -19.51 15.70
C GLU A 112 -9.11 -18.13 15.08
N GLN A 113 -8.75 -18.04 13.79
CA GLN A 113 -8.72 -16.76 13.05
C GLN A 113 -10.07 -16.03 13.13
N LYS A 114 -11.18 -16.77 12.98
CA LYS A 114 -12.53 -16.21 13.12
C LYS A 114 -12.79 -15.73 14.55
N ARG A 115 -12.36 -16.49 15.57
CA ARG A 115 -12.50 -16.09 16.98
C ARG A 115 -11.71 -14.83 17.29
N HIS A 116 -10.45 -14.74 16.85
CA HIS A 116 -9.63 -13.52 17.01
C HIS A 116 -10.26 -12.33 16.30
N ALA A 117 -10.70 -12.50 15.05
CA ALA A 117 -11.37 -11.43 14.30
C ALA A 117 -12.65 -10.94 14.99
N LEU A 118 -13.45 -11.85 15.57
CA LEU A 118 -14.64 -11.51 16.35
C LEU A 118 -14.28 -10.80 17.66
N SER A 119 -13.20 -11.22 18.33
CA SER A 119 -12.71 -10.60 19.56
C SER A 119 -12.30 -9.14 19.30
N ILE A 120 -11.44 -8.93 18.29
CA ILE A 120 -10.98 -7.60 17.85
C ILE A 120 -12.18 -6.71 17.47
N ALA A 121 -13.14 -7.25 16.71
CA ALA A 121 -14.33 -6.51 16.31
C ALA A 121 -15.22 -6.11 17.48
N THR A 122 -15.30 -6.95 18.52
CA THR A 122 -16.11 -6.68 19.72
C THR A 122 -15.48 -5.57 20.55
N GLU A 123 -14.18 -5.67 20.83
CA GLU A 123 -13.43 -4.62 21.53
C GLU A 123 -13.50 -3.28 20.78
N LEU A 124 -13.35 -3.31 19.45
CA LEU A 124 -13.45 -2.11 18.64
C LEU A 124 -14.85 -1.49 18.68
N ALA A 125 -15.90 -2.32 18.64
CA ALA A 125 -17.27 -1.82 18.71
C ALA A 125 -17.54 -1.10 20.05
N GLU A 126 -16.99 -1.59 21.16
CA GLU A 126 -17.06 -0.91 22.47
C GLU A 126 -16.32 0.43 22.46
N LYS A 127 -15.11 0.49 21.89
CA LYS A 127 -14.35 1.75 21.73
C LYS A 127 -15.12 2.77 20.88
N LEU A 128 -15.73 2.32 19.79
CA LEU A 128 -16.55 3.17 18.92
C LEU A 128 -17.83 3.64 19.60
N GLU A 129 -18.52 2.79 20.36
CA GLU A 129 -19.66 3.20 21.20
C GLU A 129 -19.24 4.29 22.20
N GLY A 130 -18.10 4.11 22.88
CA GLY A 130 -17.54 5.10 23.79
C GLY A 130 -17.23 6.44 23.11
N ALA A 131 -16.69 6.40 21.88
CA ALA A 131 -16.45 7.60 21.08
C ALA A 131 -17.77 8.30 20.70
N VAL A 132 -18.79 7.56 20.24
CA VAL A 132 -20.13 8.11 19.96
C VAL A 132 -20.72 8.76 21.20
N ARG A 133 -20.65 8.10 22.36
CA ARG A 133 -21.12 8.61 23.65
C ARG A 133 -20.44 9.93 24.01
N LYS A 134 -19.12 10.02 23.88
CA LYS A 134 -18.34 11.25 24.12
C LYS A 134 -18.80 12.39 23.20
N HIS A 135 -19.06 12.10 21.93
CA HIS A 135 -19.58 13.11 21.00
C HIS A 135 -21.02 13.53 21.29
N LEU A 136 -21.87 12.61 21.77
CA LEU A 136 -23.23 12.94 22.19
C LEU A 136 -23.24 13.84 23.44
N LEU A 137 -22.35 13.59 24.41
CA LEU A 137 -22.21 14.41 25.61
C LEU A 137 -21.71 15.83 25.28
N SER A 138 -20.80 15.96 24.32
CA SER A 138 -20.27 17.25 23.86
C SER A 138 -21.18 17.95 22.82
N GLN A 139 -22.31 17.36 22.45
CA GLN A 139 -23.21 17.85 21.41
C GLN A 139 -22.49 18.20 20.09
N ALA A 140 -21.45 17.47 19.75
CA ALA A 140 -20.67 17.72 18.54
C ALA A 140 -21.51 17.45 17.29
N GLU A 141 -21.66 18.43 16.40
CA GLU A 141 -22.43 18.29 15.15
C GLU A 141 -21.91 17.14 14.26
N ASP A 142 -20.60 16.85 14.38
CA ASP A 142 -19.86 15.86 13.62
C ASP A 142 -19.80 14.46 14.25
N GLY A 143 -20.47 14.23 15.40
CA GLY A 143 -20.39 12.95 16.10
C GLY A 143 -20.89 11.74 15.30
N PHE A 144 -21.72 11.97 14.28
CA PHE A 144 -22.17 10.91 13.36
C PHE A 144 -21.03 10.31 12.53
N LYS A 145 -19.89 11.01 12.38
CA LYS A 145 -18.74 10.53 11.60
C LYS A 145 -18.17 9.22 12.15
N VAL A 146 -18.27 8.99 13.45
CA VAL A 146 -17.81 7.74 14.11
C VAL A 146 -18.58 6.51 13.60
N LEU A 147 -19.84 6.70 13.18
CA LEU A 147 -20.70 5.65 12.65
C LEU A 147 -20.49 5.42 11.14
N LEU A 148 -19.65 6.21 10.46
CA LEU A 148 -19.42 6.04 9.03
C LEU A 148 -18.55 4.80 8.76
N PRO A 149 -18.85 4.00 7.71
CA PRO A 149 -18.04 2.85 7.34
C PRO A 149 -16.54 3.16 7.17
N ALA A 150 -16.19 4.31 6.59
CA ALA A 150 -14.80 4.73 6.43
C ALA A 150 -14.08 4.95 7.77
N TYR A 151 -14.77 5.52 8.76
CA TYR A 151 -14.20 5.72 10.10
C TYR A 151 -14.01 4.38 10.82
N VAL A 152 -15.01 3.49 10.72
CA VAL A 152 -14.94 2.13 11.27
C VAL A 152 -13.79 1.35 10.62
N GLN A 153 -13.64 1.42 9.29
CA GLN A 153 -12.56 0.76 8.55
C GLN A 153 -11.18 1.22 9.02
N ARG A 154 -10.99 2.53 9.22
CA ARG A 154 -9.72 3.06 9.75
C ARG A 154 -9.46 2.57 11.17
N SER A 155 -10.49 2.57 12.00
CA SER A 155 -10.37 2.12 13.39
C SER A 155 -10.06 0.61 13.45
N VAL A 156 -10.63 -0.18 12.53
CA VAL A 156 -10.27 -1.59 12.30
C VAL A 156 -8.81 -1.73 11.93
N HIS A 157 -8.32 -0.92 10.99
CA HIS A 157 -6.93 -0.99 10.55
C HIS A 157 -5.96 -0.69 11.71
N ASN A 158 -6.19 0.39 12.45
CA ASN A 158 -5.38 0.73 13.62
C ASN A 158 -5.43 -0.36 14.69
N GLN A 159 -6.62 -0.86 15.04
CA GLN A 159 -6.77 -1.92 16.04
C GLN A 159 -6.07 -3.22 15.60
N VAL A 160 -6.08 -3.55 14.30
CA VAL A 160 -5.34 -4.71 13.77
C VAL A 160 -3.83 -4.50 13.92
N ILE A 161 -3.32 -3.29 13.66
CA ILE A 161 -1.89 -2.98 13.85
C ILE A 161 -1.51 -3.11 15.32
N ASP A 162 -2.32 -2.54 16.21
CA ASP A 162 -2.08 -2.58 17.66
C ASP A 162 -2.11 -4.04 18.14
N TYR A 163 -3.11 -4.82 17.70
CA TYR A 163 -3.18 -6.26 17.98
C TYR A 163 -1.93 -7.03 17.52
N ILE A 164 -1.50 -6.82 16.27
CA ILE A 164 -0.29 -7.46 15.74
C ILE A 164 0.95 -7.08 16.56
N ARG A 165 1.05 -5.82 16.98
CA ARG A 165 2.17 -5.32 17.79
C ARG A 165 2.15 -5.94 19.19
N GLU A 166 0.99 -5.97 19.83
CA GLU A 166 0.80 -6.54 21.17
C GLU A 166 1.10 -8.04 21.20
N GLU A 167 0.61 -8.80 20.22
CA GLU A 167 0.91 -10.24 20.09
C GLU A 167 2.39 -10.47 19.85
N TRP A 168 3.03 -9.67 18.99
CA TRP A 168 4.47 -9.78 18.74
C TRP A 168 5.31 -9.43 19.98
N ASP A 169 4.97 -8.37 20.69
CA ASP A 169 5.66 -7.97 21.91
C ASP A 169 5.42 -8.99 23.04
N TRP A 170 4.23 -9.58 23.12
CA TRP A 170 3.92 -10.70 24.01
C TRP A 170 4.78 -11.93 23.68
N GLU A 171 4.86 -12.32 22.41
CA GLU A 171 5.73 -13.42 21.96
C GLU A 171 7.20 -13.14 22.30
N LYS A 172 7.69 -11.93 22.00
CA LYS A 172 9.07 -11.55 22.33
C LYS A 172 9.35 -11.49 23.83
N SER A 173 8.35 -11.22 24.67
CA SER A 173 8.52 -11.18 26.14
C SER A 173 8.34 -12.53 26.80
N THR A 174 7.51 -13.41 26.23
CA THR A 174 7.08 -14.68 26.84
C THR A 174 7.82 -15.89 26.27
N LEU A 175 8.22 -15.83 25.00
CA LEU A 175 8.92 -16.90 24.28
C LEU A 175 10.42 -16.62 24.15
N GLN A 176 11.01 -15.84 25.06
CA GLN A 176 12.45 -15.48 25.02
C GLN A 176 13.42 -16.66 24.97
N ASP A 177 12.98 -17.85 25.40
CA ASP A 177 13.77 -19.09 25.37
C ASP A 177 13.52 -19.96 24.12
N LEU A 178 12.56 -19.59 23.25
CA LEU A 178 12.29 -20.26 21.99
C LEU A 178 12.81 -19.38 20.85
N ASN A 179 14.07 -19.63 20.47
CA ASN A 179 14.74 -19.20 19.24
C ASN A 179 13.76 -18.67 18.17
N LEU A 180 13.49 -17.36 18.20
CA LEU A 180 12.83 -16.68 17.09
C LEU A 180 13.81 -16.74 15.92
N ASP A 181 13.39 -17.39 14.83
CA ASP A 181 14.19 -17.59 13.64
C ASP A 181 14.71 -16.23 13.12
N PRO A 182 16.03 -16.00 13.06
CA PRO A 182 16.59 -14.70 12.65
C PRO A 182 16.29 -14.35 11.18
N GLU A 183 15.76 -15.28 10.38
CA GLU A 183 15.27 -15.03 9.02
C GLU A 183 13.81 -14.53 8.95
N GLN A 184 13.07 -14.51 10.08
CA GLN A 184 11.69 -14.04 10.10
C GLN A 184 11.64 -12.50 10.04
N GLU A 185 11.30 -11.94 8.88
CA GLU A 185 11.12 -10.49 8.70
C GLU A 185 10.17 -9.92 9.76
N ASP A 186 10.56 -8.80 10.38
CA ASP A 186 9.74 -8.12 11.38
C ASP A 186 8.40 -7.72 10.74
N PRO A 187 7.26 -8.29 11.16
CA PRO A 187 5.96 -7.97 10.58
C PRO A 187 5.60 -6.48 10.77
N ARG A 188 6.26 -5.75 11.68
CA ARG A 188 6.15 -4.29 11.81
C ARG A 188 6.74 -3.56 10.60
N GLN A 189 7.81 -4.05 9.98
CA GLN A 189 8.36 -3.46 8.76
C GLN A 189 7.39 -3.60 7.60
N ASN A 190 6.80 -4.79 7.43
CA ASN A 190 5.78 -5.03 6.39
C ASN A 190 4.49 -4.21 6.63
N THR A 191 4.09 -4.01 7.90
CA THR A 191 2.89 -3.23 8.25
C THR A 191 3.14 -1.70 8.19
N ALA A 192 4.34 -1.24 8.53
CA ALA A 192 4.76 0.15 8.40
C ALA A 192 4.93 0.54 6.92
N ASP A 193 5.50 -0.35 6.10
CA ASP A 193 5.57 -0.18 4.65
C ASP A 193 4.15 -0.11 4.06
N ASP A 194 3.23 -1.00 4.42
CA ASP A 194 1.84 -0.95 3.93
C ASP A 194 1.10 0.35 4.34
N SER A 195 1.46 0.95 5.49
CA SER A 195 0.95 2.27 5.89
C SER A 195 1.52 3.43 5.06
N GLN A 196 2.72 3.29 4.49
CA GLN A 196 3.30 4.19 3.47
C GLN A 196 2.75 3.91 2.06
N TYR A 197 2.28 2.70 1.78
CA TYR A 197 1.85 2.28 0.44
C TYR A 197 0.37 2.45 0.13
N MET A 198 -0.51 2.71 1.10
CA MET A 198 -1.93 2.99 0.86
C MET A 198 -2.21 4.51 0.77
N PRO A 199 -2.57 5.04 -0.42
CA PRO A 199 -2.94 6.45 -0.59
C PRO A 199 -4.07 6.89 0.35
N GLU A 200 -4.94 5.95 0.71
CA GLU A 200 -6.10 6.13 1.60
C GLU A 200 -5.71 6.41 3.06
N ASN A 201 -4.58 5.87 3.54
CA ASN A 201 -4.13 6.04 4.93
C ASN A 201 -3.40 7.38 5.15
N GLN A 202 -2.63 7.84 4.16
CA GLN A 202 -2.13 9.22 4.12
C GLN A 202 -3.26 10.23 3.88
N ALA A 203 -4.36 9.83 3.24
CA ALA A 203 -5.51 10.69 2.92
C ALA A 203 -6.46 11.00 4.09
N LEU A 204 -6.36 10.30 5.23
CA LEU A 204 -7.42 10.27 6.25
C LEU A 204 -6.99 10.69 7.66
N SER A 205 -5.78 11.25 7.87
CA SER A 205 -5.46 11.93 9.15
C SER A 205 -6.43 13.11 9.38
N GLY A 206 -6.79 13.42 10.63
CA GLY A 206 -7.91 14.31 10.99
C GLY A 206 -7.85 15.73 10.43
N GLU A 207 -6.72 16.17 9.88
CA GLU A 207 -6.56 17.42 9.14
C GLU A 207 -7.14 17.36 7.71
N GLN A 208 -7.45 16.18 7.17
CA GLN A 208 -7.72 16.00 5.74
C GLN A 208 -9.19 15.98 5.29
N VAL A 209 -10.19 15.90 6.17
CA VAL A 209 -11.57 16.20 5.71
C VAL A 209 -11.68 17.68 5.30
N GLY A 210 -10.96 18.56 6.01
CA GLY A 210 -10.77 19.94 5.60
C GLY A 210 -10.01 20.06 4.29
N GLN A 211 -8.92 19.31 4.11
CA GLN A 211 -8.08 19.34 2.90
C GLN A 211 -8.75 18.71 1.67
N LEU A 212 -9.55 17.66 1.83
CA LEU A 212 -10.38 17.05 0.78
C LEU A 212 -11.53 17.98 0.38
N ASN A 213 -12.15 18.67 1.34
CA ASN A 213 -13.10 19.73 1.03
C ASN A 213 -12.43 20.92 0.33
N GLN A 214 -11.24 21.33 0.75
CA GLN A 214 -10.44 22.36 0.06
C GLN A 214 -10.04 21.92 -1.35
N LEU A 215 -9.66 20.66 -1.54
CA LEU A 215 -9.38 20.08 -2.85
C LEU A 215 -10.63 20.09 -3.73
N ARG A 216 -11.78 19.71 -3.16
CA ARG A 216 -13.07 19.72 -3.83
C ARG A 216 -13.49 21.14 -4.22
N ASP A 217 -13.36 22.11 -3.31
CA ASP A 217 -13.63 23.54 -3.57
C ASP A 217 -12.69 24.10 -4.63
N MET A 218 -11.41 23.70 -4.61
CA MET A 218 -10.44 24.08 -5.64
C MET A 218 -10.79 23.48 -6.99
N LEU A 219 -11.15 22.20 -7.04
CA LEU A 219 -11.60 21.52 -8.26
C LEU A 219 -12.87 22.15 -8.83
N GLU A 220 -13.82 22.53 -7.97
CA GLU A 220 -15.02 23.28 -8.35
C GLU A 220 -14.66 24.63 -8.96
N LYS A 221 -13.71 25.38 -8.37
CA LYS A 221 -13.19 26.63 -8.94
C LYS A 221 -12.49 26.41 -10.29
N MET A 222 -11.71 25.34 -10.43
CA MET A 222 -11.03 25.00 -11.69
C MET A 222 -12.02 24.60 -12.79
N LEU A 223 -13.11 23.90 -12.44
CA LEU A 223 -14.20 23.54 -13.37
C LEU A 223 -15.07 24.75 -13.75
N ALA A 224 -15.21 25.72 -12.83
CA ALA A 224 -15.91 26.98 -13.06
C ALA A 224 -15.13 27.95 -13.97
N ASP A 225 -13.79 27.90 -13.95
CA ASP A 225 -12.95 28.72 -14.82
C ASP A 225 -13.23 28.41 -16.31
N LYS A 226 -13.45 29.45 -17.11
CA LYS A 226 -13.69 29.33 -18.56
C LYS A 226 -12.41 29.14 -19.35
N LYS A 227 -11.23 29.40 -18.75
CA LYS A 227 -9.92 29.26 -19.40
C LYS A 227 -9.31 27.86 -19.25
N SER A 228 -9.76 27.06 -18.28
CA SER A 228 -9.26 25.72 -18.04
C SER A 228 -9.85 24.70 -19.03
N GLN A 229 -9.11 23.64 -19.34
CA GLN A 229 -9.64 22.53 -20.12
C GLN A 229 -10.59 21.70 -19.26
N LYS A 230 -11.88 21.70 -19.60
CA LYS A 230 -12.94 21.06 -18.79
C LYS A 230 -12.99 19.54 -18.93
N GLU A 231 -12.84 19.03 -20.16
CA GLU A 231 -12.95 17.60 -20.49
C GLU A 231 -12.00 16.71 -19.63
N PRO A 232 -10.71 17.06 -19.37
CA PRO A 232 -9.85 16.31 -18.45
C PRO A 232 -10.31 16.30 -16.98
N LEU A 233 -10.85 17.42 -16.49
CA LEU A 233 -11.30 17.54 -15.10
C LEU A 233 -12.64 16.83 -14.88
N GLU A 234 -13.52 16.81 -15.88
CA GLU A 234 -14.77 16.02 -15.88
C GLU A 234 -14.48 14.51 -15.82
N VAL A 235 -13.45 14.03 -16.52
CA VAL A 235 -13.00 12.62 -16.43
C VAL A 235 -12.54 12.28 -15.00
N VAL A 236 -11.78 13.18 -14.35
CA VAL A 236 -11.36 12.99 -12.95
C VAL A 236 -12.56 12.92 -12.03
N ASP A 237 -13.51 13.86 -12.15
CA ASP A 237 -14.73 13.90 -11.34
C ASP A 237 -15.59 12.62 -11.47
N CYS A 238 -15.73 12.09 -12.69
CA CYS A 238 -16.46 10.84 -12.94
C CYS A 238 -15.73 9.60 -12.42
N MET A 239 -14.41 9.51 -12.61
CA MET A 239 -13.60 8.36 -12.17
C MET A 239 -13.57 8.23 -10.65
N PHE A 240 -13.45 9.34 -9.93
CA PHE A 240 -13.38 9.36 -8.46
C PHE A 240 -14.72 9.61 -7.77
N GLY A 241 -15.81 9.78 -8.54
CA GLY A 241 -17.15 9.98 -7.97
C GLY A 241 -17.24 11.19 -7.06
N LEU A 242 -16.65 12.33 -7.43
CA LEU A 242 -16.62 13.53 -6.56
C LEU A 242 -17.95 14.30 -6.57
N GLY A 243 -18.80 14.08 -7.57
CA GLY A 243 -20.12 14.69 -7.70
C GLY A 243 -20.06 16.20 -7.98
N LEU A 244 -19.01 16.68 -8.65
CA LEU A 244 -18.81 18.10 -8.96
C LEU A 244 -19.49 18.52 -10.27
N THR A 245 -19.72 17.56 -11.16
CA THR A 245 -20.34 17.78 -12.47
C THR A 245 -21.63 16.98 -12.59
N LYS A 246 -22.45 17.32 -13.59
CA LYS A 246 -23.70 16.62 -13.92
C LYS A 246 -23.50 15.14 -14.31
N PHE A 247 -22.26 14.73 -14.56
CA PHE A 247 -21.90 13.39 -15.04
C PHE A 247 -21.41 12.46 -13.91
N SER A 248 -21.12 13.02 -12.73
CA SER A 248 -20.61 12.28 -11.58
C SER A 248 -21.63 12.26 -10.44
N THR A 249 -21.63 11.20 -9.64
CA THR A 249 -22.42 11.12 -8.41
C THR A 249 -21.47 10.93 -7.23
N ALA A 250 -21.64 11.74 -6.19
CA ALA A 250 -20.81 11.69 -4.99
C ALA A 250 -20.77 10.28 -4.39
N GLY A 251 -19.57 9.70 -4.27
CA GLY A 251 -19.35 8.35 -3.71
C GLY A 251 -19.60 7.19 -4.68
N LYS A 252 -19.84 7.47 -5.97
CA LYS A 252 -19.96 6.45 -7.01
C LYS A 252 -18.85 6.63 -8.05
N GLU A 253 -17.81 5.81 -7.93
CA GLU A 253 -16.73 5.73 -8.92
C GLU A 253 -17.23 5.03 -10.18
N LEU A 254 -16.87 5.58 -11.34
CA LEU A 254 -17.15 4.98 -12.64
C LEU A 254 -15.91 4.31 -13.19
N THR A 255 -16.08 3.15 -13.84
CA THR A 255 -15.00 2.53 -14.60
C THR A 255 -14.67 3.37 -15.84
N MET A 256 -13.45 3.25 -16.38
CA MET A 256 -13.08 3.98 -17.62
C MET A 256 -14.06 3.74 -18.77
N ARG A 257 -14.66 2.54 -18.84
CA ARG A 257 -15.67 2.21 -19.85
C ARG A 257 -16.94 3.04 -19.64
N GLU A 258 -17.46 3.05 -18.42
CA GLU A 258 -18.66 3.83 -18.07
C GLU A 258 -18.41 5.33 -18.21
N CYS A 259 -17.22 5.83 -17.83
CA CYS A 259 -16.81 7.21 -18.07
C CYS A 259 -16.84 7.58 -19.56
N CYS A 260 -16.34 6.70 -20.44
CA CYS A 260 -16.39 6.94 -21.89
C CYS A 260 -17.83 7.07 -22.41
N ASP A 261 -18.75 6.26 -21.87
CA ASP A 261 -20.14 6.21 -22.31
C ASP A 261 -20.93 7.41 -21.76
N VAL A 262 -20.71 7.78 -20.49
CA VAL A 262 -21.34 8.94 -19.84
C VAL A 262 -20.85 10.27 -20.44
N LEU A 263 -19.55 10.40 -20.72
CA LEU A 263 -18.95 11.60 -21.29
C LEU A 263 -18.99 11.62 -22.83
N GLN A 264 -19.52 10.57 -23.46
CA GLN A 264 -19.61 10.42 -24.92
C GLN A 264 -18.27 10.69 -25.64
N LEU A 265 -17.19 10.13 -25.12
CA LEU A 265 -15.84 10.41 -25.63
C LEU A 265 -15.69 9.94 -27.10
N PRO A 266 -15.10 10.76 -27.99
CA PRO A 266 -14.91 10.38 -29.40
C PRO A 266 -13.91 9.22 -29.55
N GLY A 267 -14.26 8.24 -30.38
CA GLY A 267 -13.36 7.17 -30.79
C GLY A 267 -14.05 6.13 -31.65
N GLU A 268 -13.40 5.69 -32.72
CA GLU A 268 -13.91 4.69 -33.67
C GLU A 268 -14.15 3.32 -33.04
N THR A 269 -13.36 2.98 -32.01
CA THR A 269 -13.43 1.71 -31.30
C THR A 269 -13.43 1.93 -29.79
N GLN A 270 -13.98 0.99 -29.03
CA GLN A 270 -13.99 1.08 -27.56
C GLN A 270 -12.59 1.17 -26.97
N ALA A 271 -11.61 0.49 -27.57
CA ALA A 271 -10.21 0.58 -27.17
C ALA A 271 -9.63 1.99 -27.35
N ARG A 272 -9.95 2.67 -28.47
CA ARG A 272 -9.50 4.06 -28.70
C ARG A 272 -10.19 5.04 -27.74
N LYS A 273 -11.46 4.83 -27.42
CA LYS A 273 -12.18 5.64 -26.41
C LYS A 273 -11.52 5.51 -25.03
N ILE A 274 -11.22 4.28 -24.60
CA ILE A 274 -10.55 4.02 -23.32
C ILE A 274 -9.14 4.64 -23.31
N ALA A 275 -8.37 4.49 -24.39
CA ALA A 275 -7.04 5.11 -24.48
C ALA A 275 -7.11 6.64 -24.37
N ARG A 276 -8.09 7.27 -25.03
CA ARG A 276 -8.34 8.71 -24.89
C ARG A 276 -8.75 9.09 -23.48
N CYS A 277 -9.64 8.32 -22.85
CA CYS A 277 -10.05 8.51 -21.46
C CYS A 277 -8.85 8.45 -20.52
N GLN A 278 -7.91 7.53 -20.73
CA GLN A 278 -6.68 7.45 -19.94
C GLN A 278 -5.81 8.70 -20.11
N VAL A 279 -5.65 9.20 -21.35
CA VAL A 279 -4.89 10.44 -21.61
C VAL A 279 -5.54 11.64 -20.94
N LEU A 280 -6.87 11.75 -21.00
CA LEU A 280 -7.62 12.81 -20.34
C LEU A 280 -7.54 12.72 -18.82
N LEU A 281 -7.64 11.52 -18.26
CA LEU A 281 -7.48 11.26 -16.82
C LEU A 281 -6.08 11.68 -16.36
N ASP A 282 -5.04 11.26 -17.09
CA ASP A 282 -3.65 11.61 -16.77
C ASP A 282 -3.42 13.13 -16.81
N LYS A 283 -3.99 13.80 -17.83
CA LYS A 283 -3.92 15.26 -17.96
C LYS A 283 -4.68 15.97 -16.83
N GLY A 284 -5.88 15.50 -16.51
CA GLY A 284 -6.69 16.01 -15.41
C GLY A 284 -5.95 15.89 -14.09
N LEU A 285 -5.41 14.72 -13.77
CA LEU A 285 -4.61 14.49 -12.56
C LEU A 285 -3.37 15.40 -12.49
N SER A 286 -2.71 15.67 -13.62
CA SER A 286 -1.61 16.64 -13.68
C SER A 286 -2.08 18.06 -13.32
N MET A 287 -3.21 18.51 -13.88
CA MET A 287 -3.80 19.81 -13.58
C MET A 287 -4.18 19.92 -12.09
N VAL A 288 -4.75 18.87 -11.51
CA VAL A 288 -5.06 18.82 -10.08
C VAL A 288 -3.78 18.96 -9.25
N ARG A 289 -2.73 18.17 -9.55
CA ARG A 289 -1.46 18.26 -8.83
C ARG A 289 -0.82 19.65 -8.91
N ASP A 290 -0.81 20.25 -10.09
CA ASP A 290 -0.26 21.60 -10.26
C ASP A 290 -1.09 22.66 -9.51
N GLY A 291 -2.42 22.50 -9.49
CA GLY A 291 -3.33 23.33 -8.68
C GLY A 291 -3.09 23.19 -7.18
N ILE A 292 -2.88 21.96 -6.68
CA ILE A 292 -2.53 21.70 -5.27
C ILE A 292 -1.18 22.34 -4.94
N ARG A 293 -0.16 22.16 -5.79
CA ARG A 293 1.18 22.73 -5.58
C ARG A 293 1.16 24.26 -5.51
N GLN A 294 0.34 24.91 -6.35
CA GLN A 294 0.26 26.37 -6.38
C GLN A 294 -0.54 26.94 -5.21
N ASN A 295 -1.65 26.31 -4.82
CA ASN A 295 -2.60 26.89 -3.88
C ASN A 295 -2.49 26.32 -2.46
N LEU A 296 -1.91 25.12 -2.30
CA LEU A 296 -1.87 24.35 -1.05
C LEU A 296 -0.51 23.64 -0.90
N PRO A 297 0.63 24.38 -0.80
CA PRO A 297 1.97 23.81 -0.78
C PRO A 297 2.20 22.84 0.40
N GLY A 298 1.64 23.12 1.59
CA GLY A 298 1.77 22.22 2.74
C GLY A 298 1.11 20.85 2.53
N ILE A 299 0.06 20.77 1.71
CA ILE A 299 -0.57 19.48 1.33
C ILE A 299 0.25 18.80 0.25
N ALA A 300 0.77 19.59 -0.71
CA ALA A 300 1.64 19.09 -1.75
C ALA A 300 2.85 18.37 -1.14
N ASP A 301 3.51 18.97 -0.13
CA ASP A 301 4.66 18.41 0.56
C ASP A 301 4.31 17.12 1.33
N CYS A 302 3.14 17.06 1.98
CA CYS A 302 2.68 15.85 2.68
C CYS A 302 2.29 14.71 1.73
N TRP A 303 1.83 15.02 0.51
CA TRP A 303 1.40 14.04 -0.50
C TRP A 303 2.52 13.70 -1.49
N GLN A 304 3.66 14.37 -1.38
CA GLN A 304 4.80 14.20 -2.28
C GLN A 304 5.53 12.90 -1.97
N ARG A 305 5.32 11.89 -2.81
CA ARG A 305 6.21 10.72 -2.82
C ARG A 305 7.58 11.13 -3.35
N GLU A 306 8.63 10.83 -2.60
CA GLU A 306 10.00 10.90 -3.08
C GLU A 306 10.13 10.03 -4.34
N THR A 307 10.46 10.68 -5.45
CA THR A 307 10.60 10.05 -6.76
C THR A 307 12.08 9.87 -7.06
N ASN A 308 12.58 8.65 -6.91
CA ASN A 308 13.98 8.38 -7.19
C ASN A 308 14.25 8.44 -8.71
N VAL A 309 15.02 9.44 -9.15
CA VAL A 309 15.32 9.68 -10.57
C VAL A 309 16.08 8.53 -11.24
N ASN A 310 16.75 7.66 -10.48
CA ASN A 310 17.46 6.49 -11.02
C ASN A 310 16.53 5.30 -11.32
N ARG A 311 15.39 5.19 -10.63
CA ARG A 311 14.42 4.08 -10.80
C ARG A 311 13.16 4.52 -11.53
N ALA A 312 12.79 5.80 -11.42
CA ALA A 312 11.54 6.33 -11.94
C ALA A 312 11.34 5.98 -13.42
N SER A 313 10.14 5.56 -13.76
CA SER A 313 9.73 5.34 -15.14
C SER A 313 9.66 6.67 -15.90
N ARG A 314 9.73 6.60 -17.24
CA ARG A 314 9.51 7.80 -18.10
C ARG A 314 8.24 8.55 -17.75
N ARG A 315 7.16 7.81 -17.45
CA ARG A 315 5.86 8.37 -17.05
C ARG A 315 5.97 9.17 -15.75
N GLU A 316 6.66 8.64 -14.74
CA GLU A 316 6.86 9.33 -13.46
C GLU A 316 7.72 10.58 -13.62
N LEU A 317 8.82 10.50 -14.38
CA LEU A 317 9.67 11.67 -14.66
C LEU A 317 8.90 12.78 -15.39
N ASN A 318 8.08 12.44 -16.39
CA ASN A 318 7.27 13.41 -17.10
C ASN A 318 6.10 13.96 -16.25
N GLN A 319 5.32 13.09 -15.60
CA GLN A 319 4.05 13.48 -14.96
C GLN A 319 4.22 13.97 -13.52
N GLN A 320 5.19 13.44 -12.76
CA GLN A 320 5.41 13.82 -11.36
C GLN A 320 6.44 14.96 -11.27
N LEU A 321 7.57 14.83 -11.96
CA LEU A 321 8.64 15.82 -11.94
C LEU A 321 8.50 16.90 -13.02
N GLY A 322 7.66 16.70 -14.03
CA GLY A 322 7.44 17.69 -15.09
C GLY A 322 8.65 17.85 -16.01
N MET A 323 9.43 16.78 -16.20
CA MET A 323 10.55 16.77 -17.14
C MET A 323 10.04 16.70 -18.58
N THR A 324 10.79 17.28 -19.52
CA THR A 324 10.55 17.15 -20.96
C THR A 324 11.10 15.83 -21.48
N GLU A 325 10.55 15.30 -22.58
CA GLU A 325 11.05 14.06 -23.20
C GLU A 325 12.56 14.10 -23.46
N SER A 326 13.09 15.25 -23.92
CA SER A 326 14.54 15.40 -24.15
C SER A 326 15.36 15.31 -22.87
N GLU A 327 14.85 15.83 -21.75
CA GLU A 327 15.50 15.75 -20.44
C GLU A 327 15.42 14.32 -19.90
N VAL A 328 14.28 13.64 -20.08
CA VAL A 328 14.09 12.25 -19.69
C VAL A 328 15.01 11.32 -20.48
N GLU A 329 15.15 11.51 -21.78
CA GLU A 329 16.08 10.74 -22.61
C GLU A 329 17.53 10.92 -22.15
N ARG A 330 17.98 12.17 -21.98
CA ARG A 330 19.32 12.44 -21.44
C ARG A 330 19.50 11.82 -20.06
N LEU A 331 18.49 11.93 -19.20
CA LEU A 331 18.54 11.40 -17.85
C LEU A 331 18.75 9.87 -17.87
N ILE A 332 17.92 9.14 -18.62
CA ILE A 332 17.97 7.68 -18.72
C ILE A 332 19.29 7.22 -19.33
N LEU A 333 19.79 7.93 -20.34
CA LEU A 333 21.07 7.62 -21.00
C LEU A 333 22.27 7.77 -20.05
N GLN A 334 22.19 8.57 -19.01
CA GLN A 334 23.31 8.84 -18.11
C GLN A 334 23.06 8.44 -16.65
N ARG A 335 22.01 7.65 -16.40
CA ARG A 335 21.88 6.92 -15.14
C ARG A 335 23.17 6.13 -14.89
N GLN A 336 23.63 5.98 -13.65
CA GLN A 336 23.02 6.48 -12.40
C GLN A 336 23.64 7.80 -11.89
N TYR A 337 22.89 8.47 -11.01
CA TYR A 337 23.30 9.69 -10.31
C TYR A 337 23.37 9.42 -8.80
N ARG A 338 24.41 9.88 -8.10
CA ARG A 338 24.50 9.71 -6.63
C ARG A 338 23.87 10.88 -5.89
N ARG A 339 23.80 12.05 -6.52
CA ARG A 339 23.20 13.28 -5.99
C ARG A 339 22.47 14.02 -7.10
N LEU A 340 21.45 14.81 -6.74
CA LEU A 340 20.65 15.57 -7.72
C LEU A 340 21.47 16.64 -8.44
N LEU A 341 22.46 17.25 -7.78
CA LEU A 341 23.38 18.22 -8.39
C LEU A 341 24.09 17.66 -9.64
N GLU A 342 24.33 16.35 -9.71
CA GLU A 342 24.92 15.72 -10.90
C GLU A 342 24.06 15.89 -12.15
N LEU A 343 22.75 16.10 -12.02
CA LEU A 343 21.86 16.37 -13.16
C LEU A 343 22.22 17.70 -13.85
N VAL A 344 22.73 18.67 -13.10
CA VAL A 344 23.19 19.96 -13.64
C VAL A 344 24.62 19.82 -14.18
N GLU A 345 25.50 19.17 -13.42
CA GLU A 345 26.90 18.92 -13.85
C GLU A 345 26.97 18.16 -15.18
N LYS A 346 26.09 17.17 -15.37
CA LYS A 346 25.97 16.38 -16.60
C LYS A 346 25.10 17.04 -17.69
N SER A 347 24.69 18.29 -17.50
CA SER A 347 23.86 19.06 -18.44
C SER A 347 22.54 18.36 -18.80
N ILE A 348 21.97 17.58 -17.88
CA ILE A 348 20.64 16.99 -18.04
C ILE A 348 19.59 18.09 -17.86
N LEU A 349 19.77 18.89 -16.80
CA LEU A 349 18.91 20.00 -16.37
C LEU A 349 19.71 21.29 -16.19
N LYS A 350 19.01 22.42 -16.27
CA LYS A 350 19.54 23.73 -15.85
C LYS A 350 19.42 23.90 -14.34
N GLU A 351 20.28 24.71 -13.74
CA GLU A 351 20.29 24.96 -12.29
C GLU A 351 18.94 25.47 -11.75
N GLN A 352 18.28 26.37 -12.48
CA GLN A 352 16.93 26.86 -12.14
C GLN A 352 15.88 25.73 -12.07
N ARG A 353 16.02 24.71 -12.93
CA ARG A 353 15.09 23.57 -12.99
C ARG A 353 15.36 22.55 -11.90
N LEU A 354 16.57 22.54 -11.33
CA LEU A 354 16.93 21.62 -10.25
C LEU A 354 16.07 21.88 -9.00
N GLN A 355 15.97 23.14 -8.59
CA GLN A 355 15.14 23.55 -7.45
C GLN A 355 13.67 23.21 -7.67
N GLU A 356 13.16 23.35 -8.91
CA GLU A 356 11.79 22.99 -9.24
C GLU A 356 11.51 21.49 -9.14
N ILE A 357 12.45 20.63 -9.55
CA ILE A 357 12.26 19.18 -9.45
C ILE A 357 12.49 18.66 -8.03
N GLU A 358 13.38 19.29 -7.26
CA GLU A 358 13.57 19.03 -5.82
C GLU A 358 12.29 19.36 -5.05
N ALA A 359 11.68 20.52 -5.29
CA ALA A 359 10.36 20.88 -4.76
C ALA A 359 9.22 19.99 -5.27
N LYS A 360 9.47 19.19 -6.32
CA LYS A 360 8.54 18.15 -6.82
C LYS A 360 8.82 16.76 -6.23
N GLY A 361 9.76 16.65 -5.29
CA GLY A 361 10.10 15.41 -4.58
C GLY A 361 11.11 14.55 -5.31
N ALA A 362 11.89 15.09 -6.25
CA ALA A 362 12.97 14.34 -6.87
C ALA A 362 14.04 13.99 -5.83
N VAL A 363 14.48 12.72 -5.84
CA VAL A 363 15.64 12.27 -5.07
C VAL A 363 16.59 11.48 -5.95
N ALA A 364 17.89 11.56 -5.69
CA ALA A 364 18.90 10.73 -6.36
C ALA A 364 19.49 9.78 -5.34
N ALA A 365 19.01 8.54 -5.35
CA ALA A 365 19.56 7.46 -4.55
C ALA A 365 20.01 6.33 -5.47
N PHE A 366 21.20 5.77 -5.22
CA PHE A 366 21.76 4.69 -6.02
C PHE A 366 20.88 3.43 -5.93
N VAL A 367 20.68 2.73 -7.05
CA VAL A 367 19.76 1.59 -7.15
C VAL A 367 20.52 0.37 -7.67
N PRO A 368 20.87 -0.60 -6.81
CA PRO A 368 21.44 -1.86 -7.29
C PRO A 368 20.38 -2.68 -8.05
N VAL A 369 20.73 -3.15 -9.25
CA VAL A 369 19.88 -3.98 -10.10
C VAL A 369 20.49 -5.36 -10.22
N ASP A 370 19.82 -6.35 -9.63
CA ASP A 370 20.25 -7.74 -9.68
C ASP A 370 19.92 -8.37 -11.03
N ILE A 371 20.94 -8.75 -11.80
CA ILE A 371 20.76 -9.23 -13.17
C ILE A 371 20.02 -10.56 -13.25
N ASN A 372 19.94 -11.34 -12.17
CA ASN A 372 19.20 -12.61 -12.16
C ASN A 372 17.69 -12.43 -11.91
N SER A 373 17.28 -11.35 -11.24
CA SER A 373 15.88 -11.08 -10.86
C SER A 373 15.26 -9.87 -11.55
N ALA A 374 16.06 -8.97 -12.12
CA ALA A 374 15.60 -7.72 -12.74
C ALA A 374 14.63 -7.96 -13.89
N THR A 375 13.62 -7.10 -14.05
CA THR A 375 12.73 -7.21 -15.21
C THR A 375 13.44 -6.76 -16.49
N ASN A 376 12.91 -7.17 -17.65
CA ASN A 376 13.41 -6.73 -18.94
C ASN A 376 13.43 -5.19 -19.05
N ARG A 377 12.47 -4.54 -18.40
CA ARG A 377 12.39 -3.07 -18.33
C ARG A 377 13.48 -2.46 -17.46
N ASP A 378 13.79 -3.04 -16.31
CA ASP A 378 14.86 -2.55 -15.42
C ASP A 378 16.23 -2.63 -16.10
N LEU A 379 16.47 -3.71 -16.86
CA LEU A 379 17.68 -3.86 -17.68
C LEU A 379 17.81 -2.75 -18.73
N MET A 380 16.71 -2.33 -19.35
CA MET A 380 16.72 -1.26 -20.36
C MET A 380 16.75 0.13 -19.73
N ASP A 381 15.89 0.41 -18.75
CA ASP A 381 15.67 1.76 -18.23
C ASP A 381 16.70 2.17 -17.17
N ILE A 382 17.34 1.20 -16.48
CA ILE A 382 18.31 1.48 -15.41
C ILE A 382 19.73 1.11 -15.85
N LEU A 383 19.93 -0.11 -16.37
CA LEU A 383 21.24 -0.53 -16.87
C LEU A 383 21.55 -0.01 -18.28
N GLY A 384 20.53 0.48 -19.00
CA GLY A 384 20.66 1.03 -20.35
C GLY A 384 21.13 0.00 -21.37
N LEU A 385 20.71 -1.26 -21.20
CA LEU A 385 20.88 -2.30 -22.21
C LEU A 385 19.88 -2.07 -23.35
N ASN A 386 20.25 -2.45 -24.56
CA ASN A 386 19.32 -2.44 -25.68
C ASN A 386 18.28 -3.58 -25.52
N LYS A 387 17.16 -3.48 -26.25
CA LYS A 387 16.04 -4.43 -26.13
C LYS A 387 16.45 -5.88 -26.39
N GLU A 388 17.25 -6.11 -27.42
CA GLU A 388 17.69 -7.45 -27.82
C GLU A 388 18.61 -8.09 -26.78
N THR A 389 19.57 -7.35 -26.27
CA THR A 389 20.49 -7.84 -25.24
C THR A 389 19.78 -8.04 -23.92
N ALA A 390 18.90 -7.12 -23.51
CA ALA A 390 18.09 -7.30 -22.30
C ALA A 390 17.25 -8.60 -22.36
N GLN A 391 16.64 -8.89 -23.50
CA GLN A 391 15.89 -10.12 -23.71
C GLN A 391 16.79 -11.37 -23.64
N LYS A 392 17.94 -11.36 -24.33
CA LYS A 392 18.91 -12.48 -24.30
C LYS A 392 19.47 -12.72 -22.90
N VAL A 393 19.68 -11.65 -22.13
CA VAL A 393 20.11 -11.74 -20.72
C VAL A 393 19.01 -12.39 -19.89
N CYS A 394 17.75 -11.99 -20.04
CA CYS A 394 16.63 -12.62 -19.34
C CYS A 394 16.50 -14.12 -19.65
N GLU A 395 16.70 -14.52 -20.92
CA GLU A 395 16.57 -15.92 -21.38
C GLU A 395 17.68 -16.85 -20.87
N LYS A 396 18.88 -16.32 -20.60
CA LYS A 396 20.05 -17.12 -20.18
C LYS A 396 20.34 -17.11 -18.67
N ARG A 397 19.42 -16.55 -17.87
CA ARG A 397 19.50 -16.61 -16.40
C ARG A 397 19.28 -18.05 -15.91
N PRO A 398 19.82 -18.42 -14.72
CA PRO A 398 20.64 -17.60 -13.83
C PRO A 398 22.13 -17.59 -14.23
N PHE A 399 22.81 -16.49 -13.90
CA PHE A 399 24.26 -16.37 -14.02
C PHE A 399 24.94 -16.59 -12.67
N ALA A 400 26.07 -17.32 -12.68
CA ALA A 400 26.87 -17.58 -11.48
C ALA A 400 27.84 -16.43 -11.17
N HIS A 401 28.40 -15.81 -12.21
CA HIS A 401 29.28 -14.65 -12.12
C HIS A 401 28.92 -13.63 -13.20
N LEU A 402 29.27 -12.35 -12.98
CA LEU A 402 29.04 -11.29 -13.97
C LEU A 402 29.88 -11.46 -15.23
N SER A 403 31.03 -12.16 -15.13
CA SER A 403 31.86 -12.50 -16.29
C SER A 403 31.13 -13.42 -17.28
N ASN A 404 30.17 -14.24 -16.81
CA ASN A 404 29.37 -15.11 -17.67
C ASN A 404 28.64 -14.33 -18.78
N LEU A 405 28.32 -13.05 -18.55
CA LEU A 405 27.67 -12.20 -19.55
C LEU A 405 28.59 -11.94 -20.75
N VAL A 406 29.89 -11.81 -20.52
CA VAL A 406 30.89 -11.64 -21.58
C VAL A 406 31.23 -12.99 -22.21
N GLU A 407 31.43 -14.03 -21.38
CA GLU A 407 31.75 -15.39 -21.84
C GLU A 407 30.66 -15.96 -22.77
N LEU A 408 29.38 -15.73 -22.42
CA LEU A 408 28.22 -16.15 -23.23
C LEU A 408 27.93 -15.20 -24.40
N LYS A 409 28.81 -14.22 -24.64
CA LYS A 409 28.72 -13.18 -25.68
C LYS A 409 27.38 -12.42 -25.65
N LEU A 410 26.85 -12.20 -24.44
CA LEU A 410 25.64 -11.40 -24.23
C LEU A 410 25.98 -9.91 -24.17
N LEU A 411 27.11 -9.56 -23.55
CA LEU A 411 27.63 -8.21 -23.44
C LEU A 411 29.10 -8.16 -23.89
N THR A 412 29.56 -7.00 -24.35
CA THR A 412 30.99 -6.73 -24.49
C THR A 412 31.58 -6.32 -23.14
N ASP A 413 32.91 -6.38 -22.97
CA ASP A 413 33.57 -5.89 -21.75
C ASP A 413 33.23 -4.42 -21.45
N ASN A 414 33.09 -3.60 -22.49
CA ASN A 414 32.71 -2.20 -22.35
C ASN A 414 31.26 -2.05 -21.89
N ASP A 415 30.34 -2.87 -22.40
CA ASP A 415 28.94 -2.83 -21.97
C ASP A 415 28.77 -3.38 -20.56
N LEU A 416 29.56 -4.39 -20.17
CA LEU A 416 29.59 -4.89 -18.79
C LEU A 416 30.12 -3.81 -17.84
N LYS A 417 31.21 -3.12 -18.16
CA LYS A 417 31.71 -1.99 -17.36
C LYS A 417 30.68 -0.86 -17.23
N LYS A 418 29.98 -0.54 -18.32
CA LYS A 418 28.86 0.42 -18.28
C LYS A 418 27.74 -0.07 -17.37
N ALA A 419 27.31 -1.32 -17.51
CA ALA A 419 26.26 -1.90 -16.67
C ALA A 419 26.67 -1.88 -15.18
N LEU A 420 27.92 -2.23 -14.85
CA LEU A 420 28.48 -2.15 -13.49
C LEU A 420 28.43 -0.72 -12.94
N SER A 421 28.86 0.27 -13.72
CA SER A 421 28.79 1.69 -13.32
C SER A 421 27.35 2.17 -13.09
N ARG A 422 26.38 1.48 -13.69
CA ARG A 422 24.93 1.71 -13.56
C ARG A 422 24.26 0.84 -12.49
N GLY A 423 25.04 0.21 -11.61
CA GLY A 423 24.53 -0.56 -10.49
C GLY A 423 24.11 -1.98 -10.83
N CYS A 424 24.60 -2.55 -11.94
CA CYS A 424 24.46 -3.98 -12.18
C CYS A 424 25.17 -4.75 -11.07
N VAL A 425 24.40 -5.57 -10.37
CA VAL A 425 24.91 -6.50 -9.35
C VAL A 425 24.44 -7.90 -9.69
N LEU A 426 25.11 -8.88 -9.11
CA LEU A 426 24.70 -10.27 -9.17
C LEU A 426 24.49 -10.75 -7.74
N LYS A 427 23.23 -10.97 -7.37
CA LYS A 427 22.96 -11.82 -6.21
C LYS A 427 23.15 -13.25 -6.69
N VAL A 428 24.14 -13.92 -6.11
CA VAL A 428 24.45 -15.31 -6.45
C VAL A 428 23.18 -16.12 -6.19
N VAL A 429 22.64 -16.73 -7.24
CA VAL A 429 21.60 -17.76 -7.09
C VAL A 429 22.35 -18.99 -6.61
N ILE A 430 22.38 -19.19 -5.29
CA ILE A 430 22.96 -20.38 -4.71
C ILE A 430 22.01 -21.51 -5.08
N ASP A 431 22.47 -22.39 -5.97
CA ASP A 431 21.75 -23.58 -6.40
C ASP A 431 21.53 -24.47 -5.17
N GLY A 432 20.32 -24.41 -4.59
CA GLY A 432 19.89 -25.25 -3.46
C GLY A 432 20.54 -25.04 -2.07
N GLY A 433 21.30 -23.97 -1.79
CA GLY A 433 22.17 -23.92 -0.60
C GLY A 433 22.02 -22.70 0.31
N LYS A 434 21.82 -22.94 1.61
CA LYS A 434 22.03 -21.96 2.69
C LYS A 434 23.41 -21.30 2.54
N ARG A 435 23.53 -20.00 2.84
CA ARG A 435 24.85 -19.37 3.01
C ARG A 435 25.63 -20.18 4.04
N LYS A 436 26.92 -20.41 3.78
CA LYS A 436 27.77 -21.13 4.73
C LYS A 436 28.13 -20.21 5.87
N ASP A 437 28.07 -20.72 7.08
CA ASP A 437 28.37 -19.95 8.27
C ASP A 437 29.88 -19.69 8.36
N VAL A 438 30.26 -18.42 8.54
CA VAL A 438 31.65 -18.00 8.77
C VAL A 438 32.21 -18.76 9.97
N ASN A 439 31.41 -19.13 10.97
CA ASN A 439 31.89 -19.84 12.16
C ASN A 439 32.22 -21.32 11.91
N SER A 440 31.66 -21.95 10.88
CA SER A 440 31.89 -23.37 10.56
C SER A 440 32.62 -23.62 9.23
N ALA A 441 32.83 -22.59 8.40
CA ALA A 441 33.49 -22.74 7.10
C ALA A 441 34.98 -23.16 7.24
N PRO A 442 35.45 -24.24 6.59
CA PRO A 442 36.86 -24.63 6.63
C PRO A 442 37.77 -23.62 5.91
N LEU A 443 39.05 -23.58 6.27
CA LEU A 443 40.02 -22.61 5.75
C LEU A 443 40.10 -22.59 4.21
N ASP A 444 40.05 -23.76 3.58
CA ASP A 444 40.11 -23.91 2.13
C ASP A 444 38.90 -23.26 1.43
N GLU A 445 37.74 -23.23 2.08
CA GLU A 445 36.53 -22.61 1.54
C GLU A 445 36.55 -21.09 1.70
N LEU A 446 37.08 -20.59 2.81
CA LEU A 446 37.33 -19.15 3.00
C LEU A 446 38.24 -18.62 1.87
N VAL A 447 39.31 -19.34 1.56
CA VAL A 447 40.26 -18.94 0.50
C VAL A 447 39.62 -19.04 -0.88
N LYS A 448 38.85 -20.11 -1.16
CA LYS A 448 38.10 -20.25 -2.44
C LYS A 448 37.07 -19.14 -2.66
N ALA A 449 36.51 -18.60 -1.58
CA ALA A 449 35.57 -17.48 -1.64
C ALA A 449 36.25 -16.11 -1.91
N GLY A 450 37.56 -16.09 -2.16
CA GLY A 450 38.31 -14.88 -2.53
C GLY A 450 38.98 -14.17 -1.35
N LEU A 451 39.05 -14.79 -0.16
CA LEU A 451 39.80 -14.24 0.97
C LEU A 451 41.29 -14.56 0.84
N GLU A 452 42.13 -13.57 1.18
CA GLU A 452 43.57 -13.80 1.34
C GLU A 452 43.81 -14.81 2.47
N SER A 453 44.77 -15.72 2.27
CA SER A 453 45.10 -16.78 3.24
C SER A 453 45.40 -16.24 4.65
N GLY A 454 45.96 -15.03 4.76
CA GLY A 454 46.20 -14.37 6.04
C GLY A 454 44.91 -13.98 6.78
N LEU A 455 43.93 -13.43 6.07
CA LEU A 455 42.61 -13.08 6.63
C LEU A 455 41.80 -14.32 6.99
N ALA A 456 41.81 -15.33 6.13
CA ALA A 456 41.12 -16.60 6.38
C ALA A 456 41.61 -17.28 7.67
N LYS A 457 42.93 -17.28 7.92
CA LYS A 457 43.52 -17.80 9.17
C LYS A 457 43.18 -16.95 10.40
N ARG A 458 43.03 -15.62 10.24
CA ARG A 458 42.60 -14.75 11.34
C ARG A 458 41.15 -15.02 11.72
N ILE A 459 40.28 -15.20 10.73
CA ILE A 459 38.89 -15.61 10.92
C ILE A 459 38.85 -16.93 11.68
N GLU A 460 39.56 -17.96 11.20
CA GLU A 460 39.61 -19.28 11.85
C GLU A 460 40.01 -19.22 13.33
N ARG A 461 40.96 -18.33 13.68
CA ARG A 461 41.43 -18.12 15.07
C ARG A 461 40.49 -17.32 15.95
N GLY A 462 39.69 -16.42 15.37
CA GLY A 462 38.82 -15.51 16.12
C GLY A 462 37.39 -16.01 16.31
N ARG A 463 37.02 -17.12 15.68
CA ARG A 463 35.71 -17.75 15.84
C ARG A 463 35.48 -18.23 17.29
N PRO A 464 34.22 -18.26 17.75
CA PRO A 464 33.01 -17.85 17.05
C PRO A 464 32.76 -16.34 17.16
N PHE A 465 32.16 -15.75 16.11
CA PHE A 465 31.70 -14.37 16.12
C PHE A 465 30.18 -14.33 16.24
N GLY A 466 29.64 -13.46 17.10
CA GLY A 466 28.21 -13.30 17.29
C GLY A 466 27.57 -12.33 16.31
N THR A 467 28.32 -11.36 15.79
CA THR A 467 27.80 -10.35 14.85
C THR A 467 28.83 -9.97 13.79
N TRP A 468 28.35 -9.41 12.67
CA TRP A 468 29.22 -8.88 11.60
C TRP A 468 30.10 -7.72 12.10
N ALA A 469 29.58 -6.88 13.00
CA ALA A 469 30.33 -5.78 13.59
C ALA A 469 31.52 -6.29 14.43
N GLU A 470 31.32 -7.35 15.21
CA GLU A 470 32.39 -7.99 15.99
C GLU A 470 33.48 -8.60 15.10
N LEU A 471 33.07 -9.27 14.02
CA LEU A 471 34.00 -9.79 13.01
C LEU A 471 34.79 -8.66 12.33
N GLU A 472 34.12 -7.55 12.01
CA GLU A 472 34.73 -6.37 11.37
C GLU A 472 35.75 -5.69 12.27
N ASP A 473 35.38 -5.46 13.54
CA ASP A 473 36.25 -4.88 14.56
C ASP A 473 37.49 -5.77 14.80
N TYR A 474 37.29 -7.09 14.85
CA TYR A 474 38.37 -8.05 15.07
C TYR A 474 39.34 -8.16 13.89
N LEU A 475 38.81 -8.16 12.67
CA LEU A 475 39.63 -8.33 11.47
C LEU A 475 40.29 -7.02 11.02
N GLN A 476 39.75 -5.86 11.42
CA GLN A 476 40.21 -4.53 10.99
C GLN A 476 40.31 -4.46 9.46
N ILE A 477 39.29 -4.95 8.76
CA ILE A 477 39.32 -5.10 7.29
C ILE A 477 39.12 -3.75 6.62
N ASP A 478 39.75 -3.60 5.46
CA ASP A 478 39.42 -2.56 4.50
C ASP A 478 37.98 -2.76 3.97
N LEU A 479 37.20 -1.67 3.90
CA LEU A 479 35.79 -1.62 3.48
C LEU A 479 35.55 -2.23 2.09
N SER A 480 36.60 -2.31 1.27
CA SER A 480 36.57 -2.94 -0.06
C SER A 480 36.35 -4.47 -0.02
N LYS A 481 36.66 -5.14 1.09
CA LYS A 481 36.59 -6.60 1.24
C LYS A 481 35.37 -7.10 2.04
N GLU A 482 34.68 -6.21 2.73
CA GLU A 482 33.43 -6.49 3.46
C GLU A 482 32.30 -7.08 2.56
N PRO A 483 32.09 -6.60 1.32
CA PRO A 483 31.04 -7.14 0.46
C PRO A 483 31.28 -8.59 0.07
N VAL A 484 32.53 -9.02 -0.09
CA VAL A 484 32.90 -10.38 -0.48
C VAL A 484 32.55 -11.38 0.62
N LEU A 485 32.80 -11.01 1.88
CA LEU A 485 32.44 -11.82 3.05
C LEU A 485 30.93 -11.97 3.20
N ARG A 486 30.21 -10.85 3.17
CA ARG A 486 28.74 -10.83 3.36
C ARG A 486 27.97 -11.43 2.17
N GLN A 487 28.59 -11.49 0.99
CA GLN A 487 28.02 -12.12 -0.20
C GLN A 487 28.13 -13.64 -0.18
N ASN A 488 29.24 -14.18 0.36
CA ASN A 488 29.55 -15.61 0.30
C ASN A 488 29.20 -16.37 1.59
N PHE A 489 29.13 -15.69 2.74
CA PHE A 489 28.92 -16.32 4.04
C PHE A 489 27.80 -15.67 4.86
N CYS A 490 27.27 -16.39 5.84
CA CYS A 490 26.42 -15.87 6.91
C CYS A 490 27.15 -15.96 8.26
N LEU A 491 26.64 -15.30 9.30
CA LEU A 491 27.08 -15.52 10.67
C LEU A 491 25.94 -16.19 11.41
N GLY A 492 26.06 -17.49 11.63
CA GLY A 492 25.22 -18.27 12.54
C GLY A 492 26.01 -18.54 13.81
N ILE A 493 25.34 -18.61 14.96
CA ILE A 493 26.02 -19.01 16.21
C ILE A 493 25.94 -20.54 16.38
N PHE A 494 25.06 -21.21 15.63
CA PHE A 494 24.90 -22.66 15.65
C PHE A 494 24.57 -23.17 14.23
N SER A 495 25.50 -23.90 13.64
CA SER A 495 25.22 -24.75 12.48
C SER A 495 25.35 -26.20 12.91
N ASP A 496 24.23 -26.91 12.95
CA ASP A 496 24.20 -28.35 12.68
C ASP A 496 24.24 -28.57 11.16
#